data_AF-A0A954VDL7-F1
#
_entry.id   AF-A0A954VDL7-F1
#
_cell.length_a   1.000
_cell.length_b   1.000
_cell.length_c   1.000
_cell.angle_alpha   90.00
_cell.angle_beta   90.00
_cell.angle_gamma   90.00
#
_symmetry.space_group_name_H-M   'P 1'
#
loop_
_entity.id
_entity.type
_entity.pdbx_description
1 polymer ?
#
loop_
_entity_poly.entity_id
_entity_poly.type
_entity_poly.pdbx_seq_one_letter_code
_entity_poly.pdbx_strand_id
1 'polypeptide(L)'
;STVNISGGTVGSRFNAHSGSTVNISGGTVGSNFYAYSGSTVSIIGGTVGNIYASSGSTVNISGSEFFLDGMPLALEPGLTTTINNRNVLLSGLLADGTAFELNLNSNFVWGQHLFEPGATLTVTLVPEPSTALLGIGLLLVLRRVKRAAAA
;
A
#
# COMPACT_ATOMS: atom_id res chain seq x y z
N SER A 1 0.73 15.42 -14.00
CA SER A 1 0.82 14.27 -14.93
C SER A 1 0.55 12.98 -14.20
N THR A 2 0.22 11.89 -14.90
CA THR A 2 -0.03 10.57 -14.27
C THR A 2 0.98 9.53 -14.74
N VAL A 3 1.52 8.76 -13.80
CA VAL A 3 2.40 7.60 -14.06
C VAL A 3 1.77 6.37 -13.42
N ASN A 4 1.64 5.29 -14.19
CA ASN A 4 1.16 3.99 -13.69
C ASN A 4 2.29 2.97 -13.81
N ILE A 5 2.61 2.30 -12.70
CA ILE A 5 3.67 1.29 -12.58
C ILE A 5 2.99 0.00 -12.12
N SER A 6 2.84 -0.95 -13.02
CA SER A 6 2.18 -2.25 -12.75
C SER A 6 3.13 -3.44 -12.84
N GLY A 7 4.41 -3.20 -13.10
CA GLY A 7 5.43 -4.23 -13.32
C GLY A 7 6.75 -3.62 -13.82
N GLY A 8 7.77 -4.46 -14.00
CA GLY A 8 9.10 -4.02 -14.43
C GLY A 8 9.87 -3.24 -13.37
N THR A 9 10.94 -2.56 -13.79
CA THR A 9 11.84 -1.82 -12.89
C THR A 9 11.92 -0.35 -13.30
N VAL A 10 11.56 0.54 -12.38
CA VAL A 10 11.89 1.96 -12.43
C VAL A 10 13.18 2.16 -11.64
N GLY A 11 14.17 2.84 -12.25
CA GLY A 11 15.46 3.09 -11.62
C GLY A 11 15.37 4.00 -10.39
N SER A 12 16.52 4.24 -9.77
CA SER A 12 16.65 5.18 -8.65
C SER A 12 16.36 6.63 -9.05
N ARG A 13 16.08 7.48 -8.07
CA ARG A 13 15.85 8.94 -8.25
C ARG A 13 14.63 9.27 -9.13
N PHE A 14 13.58 8.47 -8.98
CA PHE A 14 12.29 8.81 -9.57
C PHE A 14 11.69 10.02 -8.84
N ASN A 15 11.13 10.99 -9.57
CA ASN A 15 10.63 12.25 -9.02
C ASN A 15 9.16 12.46 -9.40
N ALA A 16 8.29 12.55 -8.40
CA ALA A 16 6.93 13.02 -8.55
C ALA A 16 6.87 14.52 -8.18
N HIS A 17 6.83 15.37 -9.19
CA HIS A 17 6.71 16.83 -9.00
C HIS A 17 5.27 17.25 -8.68
N SER A 18 5.08 18.51 -8.29
CA SER A 18 3.77 19.09 -7.99
C SER A 18 2.75 18.81 -9.10
N GLY A 19 1.53 18.41 -8.72
CA GLY A 19 0.47 18.01 -9.64
C GLY A 19 0.67 16.65 -10.31
N SER A 20 1.66 15.86 -9.86
CA SER A 20 1.85 14.49 -10.35
C SER A 20 1.09 13.47 -9.52
N THR A 21 0.54 12.47 -10.20
CA THR A 21 -0.04 11.28 -9.60
C THR A 21 0.78 10.07 -10.01
N VAL A 22 1.27 9.30 -9.05
CA VAL A 22 1.98 8.05 -9.28
C VAL A 22 1.17 6.91 -8.67
N ASN A 23 0.79 5.94 -9.49
CA ASN A 23 0.10 4.73 -9.04
C ASN A 23 1.03 3.53 -9.20
N ILE A 24 1.28 2.82 -8.10
CA ILE A 24 2.17 1.66 -8.04
C ILE A 24 1.34 0.44 -7.62
N SER A 25 1.16 -0.50 -8.54
CA SER A 25 0.41 -1.73 -8.32
C SER A 25 1.24 -3.00 -8.53
N GLY A 26 2.54 -2.86 -8.78
CA GLY A 26 3.47 -3.96 -9.01
C GLY A 26 4.83 -3.46 -9.52
N GLY A 27 5.78 -4.39 -9.66
CA GLY A 27 7.14 -4.07 -10.10
C GLY A 27 8.04 -3.52 -8.98
N THR A 28 9.14 -2.91 -9.37
CA THR A 28 10.14 -2.37 -8.45
C THR A 28 10.45 -0.91 -8.78
N VAL A 29 10.33 -0.03 -7.79
CA VAL A 29 10.82 1.34 -7.84
C VAL A 29 12.10 1.43 -7.02
N GLY A 30 13.19 1.86 -7.64
CA GLY A 30 14.50 1.95 -7.02
C GLY A 30 14.59 2.95 -5.87
N SER A 31 15.78 3.05 -5.29
CA SER A 31 16.07 3.95 -4.18
C SER A 31 15.89 5.43 -4.53
N ASN A 32 15.60 6.24 -3.51
CA ASN A 32 15.44 7.68 -3.60
C ASN A 32 14.24 8.11 -4.47
N PHE A 33 13.06 7.57 -4.19
CA PHE A 33 11.83 8.09 -4.79
C PHE A 33 11.43 9.39 -4.08
N TYR A 34 11.41 10.52 -4.80
CA TYR A 34 10.98 11.81 -4.26
C TYR A 34 9.51 12.09 -4.58
N ALA A 35 8.71 12.30 -3.56
CA ALA A 35 7.36 12.85 -3.65
C ALA A 35 7.38 14.31 -3.19
N TYR A 36 7.40 15.23 -4.14
CA TYR A 36 7.44 16.67 -3.85
C TYR A 36 6.07 17.21 -3.46
N SER A 37 6.07 18.42 -2.90
CA SER A 37 4.86 19.14 -2.49
C SER A 37 3.82 19.20 -3.62
N GLY A 38 2.58 18.84 -3.32
CA GLY A 38 1.48 18.78 -4.27
C GLY A 38 1.47 17.55 -5.18
N SER A 39 2.33 16.55 -4.93
CA SER A 39 2.24 15.23 -5.60
C SER A 39 1.43 14.23 -4.78
N THR A 40 0.89 13.22 -5.46
CA THR A 40 0.17 12.10 -4.86
C THR A 40 0.79 10.78 -5.32
N VAL A 41 1.14 9.93 -4.37
CA VAL A 41 1.66 8.58 -4.61
C VAL A 41 0.70 7.58 -3.99
N SER A 42 0.22 6.63 -4.76
CA SER A 42 -0.65 5.54 -4.30
C SER A 42 0.05 4.21 -4.52
N ILE A 43 0.19 3.42 -3.45
CA ILE A 43 0.90 2.15 -3.43
C ILE A 43 -0.07 1.06 -2.99
N ILE A 44 -0.33 0.09 -3.87
CA ILE A 44 -1.17 -1.08 -3.58
C ILE A 44 -0.43 -2.40 -3.77
N GLY A 45 0.74 -2.37 -4.40
CA GLY A 45 1.58 -3.54 -4.63
C GLY A 45 2.99 -3.16 -5.11
N GLY A 46 3.84 -4.18 -5.26
CA GLY A 46 5.23 -4.05 -5.67
C GLY A 46 6.19 -3.62 -4.56
N THR A 47 7.45 -3.39 -4.93
CA THR A 47 8.52 -2.99 -4.01
C THR A 47 8.96 -1.57 -4.30
N VAL A 48 8.97 -0.72 -3.28
CA VAL A 48 9.47 0.66 -3.37
C VAL A 48 10.67 0.79 -2.46
N GLY A 49 11.78 1.31 -2.99
CA GLY A 49 12.94 1.67 -2.18
C GLY A 49 12.65 2.81 -1.20
N ASN A 50 13.68 3.45 -0.68
CA ASN A 50 13.49 4.59 0.22
C ASN A 50 12.73 5.74 -0.48
N ILE A 51 11.73 6.27 0.23
CA ILE A 51 10.88 7.37 -0.23
C ILE A 51 11.20 8.64 0.57
N TYR A 52 11.26 9.77 -0.13
CA TYR A 52 11.36 11.11 0.43
C TYR A 52 10.05 11.83 0.16
N ALA A 53 9.16 11.84 1.15
CA ALA A 53 7.89 12.56 1.10
C ALA A 53 8.05 13.96 1.71
N SER A 54 8.04 14.98 0.84
CA SER A 54 8.13 16.38 1.25
C SER A 54 6.81 16.90 1.82
N SER A 55 6.88 17.95 2.63
CA SER A 55 5.72 18.66 3.16
C SER A 55 4.74 19.05 2.04
N GLY A 56 3.45 18.75 2.23
CA GLY A 56 2.40 18.95 1.24
C GLY A 56 2.31 17.88 0.15
N SER A 57 3.11 16.80 0.20
CA SER A 57 2.87 15.60 -0.61
C SER A 57 1.87 14.66 0.08
N THR A 58 1.31 13.73 -0.69
CA THR A 58 0.42 12.68 -0.17
C THR A 58 0.92 11.31 -0.61
N VAL A 59 1.07 10.41 0.36
CA VAL A 59 1.36 8.98 0.13
C VAL A 59 0.20 8.18 0.69
N ASN A 60 -0.41 7.35 -0.15
CA ASN A 60 -1.51 6.46 0.21
C ASN A 60 -1.05 5.01 0.05
N ILE A 61 -1.24 4.19 1.08
CA ILE A 61 -0.87 2.78 1.06
C ILE A 61 -2.13 1.93 1.23
N SER A 62 -2.32 0.96 0.36
CA SER A 62 -3.41 -0.01 0.43
C SER A 62 -2.84 -1.41 0.65
N GLY A 63 -3.34 -2.10 1.67
CA GLY A 63 -2.73 -3.33 2.18
C GLY A 63 -3.70 -4.18 2.97
N SER A 64 -3.35 -5.45 3.21
CA SER A 64 -4.16 -6.39 3.98
C SER A 64 -3.80 -6.41 5.46
N GLU A 65 -2.62 -5.91 5.84
CA GLU A 65 -2.18 -5.81 7.23
C GLU A 65 -1.33 -4.56 7.45
N PHE A 66 -1.46 -3.93 8.62
CA PHE A 66 -0.68 -2.78 9.01
C PHE A 66 -0.28 -2.85 10.48
N PHE A 67 0.99 -2.58 10.78
CA PHE A 67 1.58 -2.57 12.11
C PHE A 67 2.33 -1.25 12.33
N LEU A 68 2.27 -0.73 13.54
CA LEU A 68 3.04 0.43 13.98
C LEU A 68 3.93 0.02 15.15
N ASP A 69 5.24 0.09 14.96
CA ASP A 69 6.25 -0.44 15.89
C ASP A 69 5.95 -1.91 16.31
N GLY A 70 5.49 -2.72 15.36
CA GLY A 70 5.12 -4.12 15.57
C GLY A 70 3.74 -4.35 16.19
N MET A 71 3.02 -3.29 16.60
CA MET A 71 1.66 -3.40 17.11
C MET A 71 0.64 -3.30 15.98
N PRO A 72 -0.33 -4.23 15.86
CA PRO A 72 -1.32 -4.19 14.78
C PRO A 72 -2.21 -2.94 14.89
N LEU A 73 -2.48 -2.29 13.76
CA LEU A 73 -3.43 -1.19 13.67
C LEU A 73 -4.85 -1.74 13.50
N ALA A 74 -5.75 -1.35 14.41
CA ALA A 74 -7.17 -1.62 14.26
C ALA A 74 -7.77 -0.64 13.24
N LEU A 75 -8.03 -1.14 12.02
CA LEU A 75 -8.56 -0.36 10.90
C LEU A 75 -9.92 -0.92 10.46
N GLU A 76 -10.83 -0.02 10.09
CA GLU A 76 -12.07 -0.40 9.42
C GLU A 76 -11.79 -0.70 7.93
N PRO A 77 -12.15 -1.88 7.40
CA PRO A 77 -11.94 -2.22 6.00
C PRO A 77 -12.52 -1.18 5.03
N GLY A 78 -11.73 -0.76 4.05
CA GLY A 78 -12.12 0.23 3.04
C GLY A 78 -12.16 1.69 3.53
N LEU A 79 -11.99 1.94 4.83
CA LEU A 79 -11.85 3.30 5.37
C LEU A 79 -10.39 3.74 5.31
N THR A 80 -10.15 4.91 4.73
CA THR A 80 -8.83 5.55 4.73
C THR A 80 -8.53 6.19 6.09
N THR A 81 -7.42 5.81 6.70
CA THR A 81 -6.96 6.31 7.99
C THR A 81 -5.62 7.03 7.84
N THR A 82 -5.52 8.25 8.39
CA THR A 82 -4.28 9.04 8.38
C THR A 82 -3.31 8.56 9.46
N ILE A 83 -2.04 8.38 9.11
CA ILE A 83 -0.96 8.06 10.04
C ILE A 83 -0.19 9.34 10.40
N ASN A 84 -0.46 9.85 11.60
CA ASN A 84 0.17 11.07 12.12
C ASN A 84 1.50 10.80 12.83
N ASN A 85 1.78 9.55 13.20
CA ASN A 85 3.02 9.19 13.88
C ASN A 85 4.24 9.39 12.98
N ARG A 86 5.36 9.76 13.59
CA ARG A 86 6.67 9.92 12.96
C ARG A 86 7.73 9.32 13.87
N ASN A 87 8.87 8.98 13.27
CA ASN A 87 9.98 8.28 13.92
C ASN A 87 9.56 6.93 14.53
N VAL A 88 8.67 6.24 13.81
CA VAL A 88 8.15 4.91 14.11
C VAL A 88 8.25 4.05 12.85
N LEU A 89 8.27 2.73 13.02
CA LEU A 89 8.20 1.78 11.92
C LEU A 89 6.73 1.51 11.56
N LEU A 90 6.32 1.88 10.35
CA LEU A 90 5.09 1.38 9.74
C LEU A 90 5.45 0.19 8.86
N SER A 91 4.83 -0.96 9.10
CA SER A 91 5.06 -2.17 8.31
C SER A 91 3.76 -2.92 8.05
N GLY A 92 3.82 -3.93 7.20
CA GLY A 92 2.67 -4.79 6.91
C GLY A 92 2.74 -5.46 5.56
N LEU A 93 1.56 -5.83 5.04
CA LEU A 93 1.39 -6.44 3.74
C LEU A 93 0.58 -5.50 2.84
N LEU A 94 1.09 -5.24 1.64
CA LEU A 94 0.34 -4.60 0.56
C LEU A 94 -0.75 -5.53 0.03
N ALA A 95 -1.68 -5.00 -0.77
CA ALA A 95 -2.83 -5.79 -1.23
C ALA A 95 -2.47 -6.90 -2.23
N ASP A 96 -1.26 -6.87 -2.80
CA ASP A 96 -0.69 -7.98 -3.58
C ASP A 96 0.07 -9.01 -2.73
N GLY A 97 0.05 -8.85 -1.40
CA GLY A 97 0.73 -9.70 -0.44
C GLY A 97 2.23 -9.40 -0.26
N THR A 98 2.78 -8.39 -0.95
CA THR A 98 4.18 -7.99 -0.74
C THR A 98 4.34 -7.30 0.62
N ALA A 99 5.36 -7.72 1.36
CA ALA A 99 5.70 -7.09 2.63
C ALA A 99 6.36 -5.72 2.40
N PHE A 100 6.09 -4.78 3.29
CA PHE A 100 6.75 -3.47 3.28
C PHE A 100 7.14 -3.03 4.70
N GLU A 101 8.16 -2.18 4.75
CA GLU A 101 8.65 -1.52 5.95
C GLU A 101 8.98 -0.06 5.61
N LEU A 102 8.50 0.87 6.42
CA LEU A 102 8.69 2.31 6.27
C LEU A 102 9.03 2.91 7.63
N ASN A 103 10.30 3.25 7.84
CA ASN A 103 10.70 4.10 8.96
C ASN A 103 10.23 5.53 8.71
N LEU A 104 9.22 6.01 9.44
CA LEU A 104 8.58 7.31 9.22
C LEU A 104 9.42 8.48 9.77
N ASN A 105 10.72 8.53 9.46
CA ASN A 105 11.64 9.54 9.99
C ASN A 105 11.14 10.94 9.64
N SER A 106 11.06 11.83 10.64
CA SER A 106 10.73 13.25 10.42
C SER A 106 11.93 14.07 9.96
N ASN A 107 13.14 13.56 10.18
CA ASN A 107 14.39 14.20 9.82
C ASN A 107 15.14 13.34 8.80
N PHE A 108 15.92 14.00 7.94
CA PHE A 108 16.67 13.31 6.92
C PHE A 108 17.74 12.41 7.53
N VAL A 109 17.70 11.13 7.17
CA VAL A 109 18.76 10.16 7.41
C VAL A 109 19.15 9.57 6.06
N TRP A 110 20.45 9.58 5.75
CA TRP A 110 20.92 9.15 4.44
C TRP A 110 20.60 7.68 4.18
N GLY A 111 20.06 7.38 2.99
CA GLY A 111 19.67 6.03 2.59
C GLY A 111 18.39 5.48 3.26
N GLN A 112 17.74 6.27 4.12
CA GLN A 112 16.49 5.89 4.78
C GLN A 112 15.30 6.64 4.18
N HIS A 113 14.09 6.22 4.56
CA HIS A 113 12.87 6.97 4.24
C HIS A 113 12.84 8.30 5.02
N LEU A 114 12.20 9.31 4.45
CA LEU A 114 11.87 10.58 5.07
C LEU A 114 10.38 10.85 4.84
N PHE A 115 9.66 11.13 5.91
CA PHE A 115 8.31 11.66 5.87
C PHE A 115 8.30 12.96 6.66
N GLU A 116 8.50 14.08 5.95
CA GLU A 116 8.46 15.40 6.59
C GLU A 116 7.14 15.55 7.37
N PRO A 117 7.13 16.26 8.52
CA PRO A 117 5.94 16.38 9.35
C PRO A 117 4.67 16.86 8.61
N GLY A 118 4.84 17.66 7.54
CA GLY A 118 3.73 18.14 6.71
C GLY A 118 3.36 17.24 5.52
N ALA A 119 4.01 16.09 5.32
CA ALA A 119 3.58 15.10 4.34
C ALA A 119 2.37 14.32 4.88
N THR A 120 1.36 14.11 4.05
CA THR A 120 0.20 13.28 4.41
C THR A 120 0.52 11.81 4.10
N LEU A 121 0.36 10.95 5.10
CA LEU A 121 0.42 9.50 4.92
C LEU A 121 -0.92 8.89 5.32
N THR A 122 -1.51 8.10 4.44
CA THR A 122 -2.73 7.35 4.73
C THR A 122 -2.54 5.87 4.47
N VAL A 123 -3.30 5.06 5.20
CA VAL A 123 -3.42 3.62 4.98
C VAL A 123 -4.89 3.26 4.76
N THR A 124 -5.15 2.29 3.90
CA THR A 124 -6.49 1.72 3.69
C THR A 124 -6.39 0.21 3.75
N LEU A 125 -7.15 -0.40 4.67
CA LEU A 125 -7.23 -1.85 4.79
C LEU A 125 -8.07 -2.40 3.64
N VAL A 126 -7.42 -3.16 2.75
CA VAL A 126 -8.06 -3.90 1.67
C VAL A 126 -8.36 -5.30 2.22
N PRO A 127 -9.65 -5.68 2.37
CA PRO A 127 -9.97 -7.02 2.78
C PRO A 127 -9.51 -7.99 1.68
N GLU A 128 -8.85 -9.08 2.08
CA GLU A 128 -8.58 -10.19 1.18
C GLU A 128 -9.88 -10.55 0.44
N PRO A 129 -9.85 -10.75 -0.89
CA PRO A 129 -11.03 -11.19 -1.63
C PRO A 129 -11.45 -12.51 -1.02
N SER A 130 -12.45 -12.41 -0.16
CA SER A 130 -12.87 -13.50 0.68
C SER A 130 -13.06 -14.75 -0.15
N THR A 131 -12.47 -15.84 0.32
CA THR A 131 -12.91 -17.21 0.08
C THR A 131 -14.43 -17.41 0.29
N ALA A 132 -15.19 -16.38 0.68
CA ALA A 132 -16.65 -16.33 0.69
C ALA A 132 -17.33 -16.54 -0.68
N LEU A 133 -16.64 -16.35 -1.81
CA LEU A 133 -17.17 -16.77 -3.12
C LEU A 133 -16.93 -18.27 -3.42
N LEU A 134 -15.90 -18.88 -2.82
CA LEU A 134 -15.67 -20.33 -2.92
C LEU A 134 -16.64 -21.15 -2.05
N GLY A 135 -17.14 -20.56 -0.96
CA GLY A 135 -18.18 -21.17 -0.12
C GLY A 135 -19.57 -21.22 -0.79
N ILE A 136 -19.94 -20.20 -1.57
CA ILE A 136 -21.26 -20.15 -2.23
C ILE A 136 -21.27 -21.03 -3.49
N GLY A 137 -20.15 -21.12 -4.22
CA GLY A 137 -20.00 -22.05 -5.36
C GLY A 137 -20.07 -23.52 -4.95
N LEU A 138 -19.39 -23.92 -3.86
CA LEU A 138 -19.38 -25.31 -3.41
C LEU A 138 -20.72 -25.75 -2.79
N LEU A 139 -21.43 -24.85 -2.10
CA LEU A 139 -22.75 -25.16 -1.52
C LEU A 139 -23.85 -25.33 -2.57
N LEU A 140 -23.75 -24.64 -3.72
CA LEU A 140 -24.68 -24.82 -4.85
C LEU A 140 -24.38 -26.08 -5.67
N VAL A 141 -23.11 -26.50 -5.78
CA VAL A 141 -22.72 -27.75 -6.44
C VAL A 141 -23.14 -28.97 -5.62
N LEU A 142 -22.99 -28.95 -4.29
CA LEU A 142 -23.41 -30.07 -3.43
C LEU A 142 -24.93 -30.28 -3.37
N ARG A 143 -25.74 -29.23 -3.62
CA ARG A 143 -27.21 -29.35 -3.74
C ARG A 143 -27.66 -30.04 -5.02
N ARG A 144 -26.89 -29.98 -6.11
CA ARG A 144 -27.23 -30.64 -7.38
C ARG A 144 -26.90 -32.13 -7.37
N VAL A 145 -25.80 -32.54 -6.73
CA VAL A 145 -25.39 -33.95 -6.68
C VAL A 145 -26.34 -34.81 -5.83
N LYS A 146 -26.86 -34.29 -4.70
CA LYS A 146 -27.80 -35.06 -3.85
C LYS A 146 -29.19 -35.29 -4.47
N ARG A 147 -29.61 -34.50 -5.46
CA ARG A 147 -30.90 -34.70 -6.15
C ARG A 147 -30.82 -35.65 -7.35
N ALA A 148 -29.62 -35.96 -7.83
CA ALA A 148 -29.41 -36.89 -8.94
C ALA A 148 -29.23 -38.36 -8.50
N ALA A 149 -29.10 -38.62 -7.19
CA ALA A 149 -28.95 -39.97 -6.62
C ALA A 149 -30.26 -40.56 -6.05
N ALA A 150 -31.40 -39.93 -6.33
CA ALA A 150 -32.73 -40.40 -5.93
C ALA A 150 -33.67 -40.37 -7.14
N ALA A 151 -33.42 -41.24 -8.10
CA ALA A 151 -34.33 -41.62 -9.18
C ALA A 151 -33.99 -43.06 -9.63
#